data_AF-V4XRU0-F1
#
_entry.id   AF-V4XRU0-F1
#
_cell.length_a   1.000
_cell.length_b   1.000
_cell.length_c   1.000
_cell.angle_alpha   90.00
_cell.angle_beta   90.00
_cell.angle_gamma   90.00
#
_symmetry.space_group_name_H-M   'P 1'
#
loop_
_entity.id
_entity.type
_entity.pdbx_description
1 polymer ?
#
loop_
_entity_poly.entity_id
_entity_poly.type
_entity_poly.pdbx_seq_one_letter_code
_entity_poly.pdbx_strand_id
1 'polypeptide(L)'
;MNNGKSELEQRIDDLSSSVDADSESGIRGANVVTASTATLFEMDYIGRFDTSIREADRIGLPEREFTVPDGYWDSRNVRQNQEPQMESLLDNNEGGDVGSHPTNQTSRYEVTKSAYMGLSRTRELVIHASVYSHLEAYATNGFDASPAGLDDVLDIVGDTVREAERQQVPHIVGIASPTGWTDRVHEHVDDTEFARTHYSRYVSVCFVDLRDGALIYDESDPLLADNIELFERAISAERLDECVSTVREEYLGALGRDTVFAEEVTTDHEFESHVVKQAFDRLESTGAAEQLYIEEDGLALHTA
;
A
#
# COMPACT_ATOMS: atom_id res chain seq x y z
N MET A 1 -0.33 9.03 43.06
CA MET A 1 -0.50 7.85 42.19
C MET A 1 -1.96 7.75 41.75
N ASN A 2 -2.46 8.72 40.97
CA ASN A 2 -3.87 8.76 40.53
C ASN A 2 -4.06 9.24 39.07
N ASN A 3 -2.97 9.48 38.31
CA ASN A 3 -3.06 9.98 36.93
C ASN A 3 -3.27 8.86 35.90
N GLY A 4 -2.53 7.74 36.00
CA GLY A 4 -2.62 6.67 35.01
C GLY A 4 -3.95 5.91 34.98
N LYS A 5 -4.73 5.96 36.08
CA LYS A 5 -6.06 5.34 36.11
C LYS A 5 -7.10 6.19 35.36
N SER A 6 -7.00 7.51 35.47
CA SER A 6 -7.87 8.44 34.76
C SER A 6 -7.59 8.46 33.25
N GLU A 7 -6.34 8.23 32.84
CA GLU A 7 -5.91 8.18 31.44
C GLU A 7 -6.30 6.86 30.75
N LEU A 8 -6.27 5.74 31.49
CA LEU A 8 -6.83 4.46 31.02
C LEU A 8 -8.36 4.49 30.93
N GLU A 9 -9.03 5.08 31.92
CA GLU A 9 -10.49 5.21 31.91
C GLU A 9 -10.96 6.12 30.75
N GLN A 10 -10.20 7.16 30.43
CA GLN A 10 -10.48 8.04 29.28
C GLN A 10 -10.22 7.34 27.92
N ARG A 11 -9.15 6.53 27.80
CA ARG A 11 -8.92 5.69 26.61
C ARG A 11 -10.02 4.64 26.42
N ILE A 12 -10.56 4.07 27.50
CA ILE A 12 -11.67 3.11 27.44
C ILE A 12 -12.98 3.79 27.06
N ASP A 13 -13.22 5.03 27.52
CA ASP A 13 -14.39 5.83 27.12
C ASP A 13 -14.32 6.29 25.65
N ASP A 14 -13.13 6.65 25.15
CA ASP A 14 -12.92 6.98 23.73
C ASP A 14 -13.03 5.72 22.82
N LEU A 15 -12.63 4.54 23.32
CA LEU A 15 -12.79 3.26 22.62
C LEU A 15 -14.26 2.78 22.64
N SER A 16 -15.00 3.03 23.71
CA SER A 16 -16.40 2.61 23.85
C SER A 16 -17.40 3.60 23.24
N SER A 17 -17.00 4.85 23.00
CA SER A 17 -17.79 5.81 22.22
C SER A 17 -17.61 5.67 20.70
N SER A 18 -16.55 4.98 20.26
CA SER A 18 -16.33 4.60 18.84
C SER A 18 -16.87 3.22 18.48
N VAL A 19 -17.35 2.45 19.47
CA VAL A 19 -17.92 1.11 19.28
C VAL A 19 -19.28 1.07 19.97
N ASP A 20 -20.38 1.06 19.20
CA ASP A 20 -21.74 0.86 19.74
C ASP A 20 -21.78 -0.43 20.58
N ALA A 21 -21.89 -0.26 21.89
CA ALA A 21 -21.71 -1.30 22.92
C ALA A 21 -22.91 -2.26 23.07
N ASP A 22 -23.51 -2.71 21.96
CA ASP A 22 -24.68 -3.61 22.02
C ASP A 22 -24.71 -4.70 20.92
N SER A 23 -23.57 -5.09 20.36
CA SER A 23 -23.52 -6.21 19.41
C SER A 23 -22.38 -7.19 19.74
N GLU A 24 -22.73 -8.43 20.07
CA GLU A 24 -21.85 -9.62 20.09
C GLU A 24 -21.41 -10.04 18.66
N SER A 25 -21.35 -9.11 17.70
CA SER A 25 -20.97 -9.37 16.31
C SER A 25 -20.42 -8.12 15.62
N GLY A 26 -19.14 -8.13 15.25
CA GLY A 26 -18.53 -7.31 14.21
C GLY A 26 -18.22 -5.83 14.54
N ILE A 27 -17.06 -5.36 14.08
CA ILE A 27 -16.67 -3.94 14.04
C ILE A 27 -17.15 -3.36 12.71
N ARG A 28 -17.95 -2.28 12.71
CA ARG A 28 -18.41 -1.59 11.49
C ARG A 28 -17.22 -0.90 10.80
N GLY A 29 -16.86 -1.36 9.59
CA GLY A 29 -15.48 -1.38 9.10
C GLY A 29 -15.22 -0.74 7.74
N ALA A 30 -15.70 0.48 7.47
CA ALA A 30 -15.37 1.16 6.20
C ALA A 30 -13.89 1.61 6.10
N ASN A 31 -13.24 1.88 7.24
CA ASN A 31 -11.84 2.37 7.28
C ASN A 31 -10.87 1.42 7.99
N VAL A 32 -11.36 0.29 8.50
CA VAL A 32 -10.53 -0.68 9.24
C VAL A 32 -9.86 -1.61 8.25
N VAL A 33 -8.54 -1.65 8.27
CA VAL A 33 -7.71 -2.56 7.49
C VAL A 33 -7.03 -3.52 8.45
N THR A 34 -7.26 -4.81 8.29
CA THR A 34 -6.62 -5.83 9.14
C THR A 34 -5.19 -6.11 8.70
N ALA A 35 -4.38 -6.68 9.60
CA ALA A 35 -2.99 -7.04 9.31
C ALA A 35 -2.88 -7.89 8.04
N SER A 36 -3.69 -8.95 7.92
CA SER A 36 -3.69 -9.81 6.75
C SER A 36 -4.10 -9.09 5.47
N THR A 37 -5.08 -8.18 5.54
CA THR A 37 -5.49 -7.36 4.38
C THR A 37 -4.35 -6.45 3.94
N ALA A 38 -3.69 -5.78 4.89
CA ALA A 38 -2.53 -4.94 4.62
C ALA A 38 -1.37 -5.73 4.01
N THR A 39 -1.10 -6.95 4.51
CA THR A 39 -0.10 -7.86 3.94
C THR A 39 -0.41 -8.21 2.49
N LEU A 40 -1.67 -8.53 2.17
CA LEU A 40 -2.08 -8.82 0.79
C LEU A 40 -1.94 -7.60 -0.12
N PHE A 41 -2.33 -6.41 0.35
CA PHE A 41 -2.12 -5.16 -0.37
C PHE A 41 -0.64 -4.88 -0.63
N GLU A 42 0.21 -5.11 0.37
CA GLU A 42 1.66 -4.95 0.27
C GLU A 42 2.26 -5.88 -0.79
N MET A 43 1.94 -7.18 -0.72
CA MET A 43 2.44 -8.20 -1.64
C MET A 43 1.99 -7.93 -3.08
N ASP A 44 0.72 -7.60 -3.28
CA ASP A 44 0.14 -7.25 -4.59
C ASP A 44 0.85 -6.04 -5.20
N TYR A 45 0.92 -4.94 -4.45
CA TYR A 45 1.49 -3.68 -4.94
C TYR A 45 2.97 -3.84 -5.32
N ILE A 46 3.78 -4.43 -4.44
CA ILE A 46 5.21 -4.64 -4.73
C ILE A 46 5.41 -5.63 -5.88
N GLY A 47 4.59 -6.67 -5.98
CA GLY A 47 4.64 -7.63 -7.09
C GLY A 47 4.33 -6.97 -8.43
N ARG A 48 3.34 -6.07 -8.47
CA ARG A 48 2.95 -5.33 -9.67
C ARG A 48 3.97 -4.29 -10.07
N PHE A 49 4.43 -3.47 -9.13
CA PHE A 49 5.52 -2.52 -9.40
C PHE A 49 6.74 -3.23 -10.01
N ASP A 50 7.12 -4.38 -9.44
CA ASP A 50 8.18 -5.23 -9.97
C ASP A 50 7.92 -5.71 -11.40
N THR A 51 6.67 -6.01 -11.74
CA THR A 51 6.26 -6.42 -13.07
C THR A 51 6.30 -5.24 -14.04
N SER A 52 5.70 -4.10 -13.67
CA SER A 52 5.72 -2.86 -14.46
C SER A 52 7.15 -2.42 -14.80
N ILE A 53 8.08 -2.47 -13.83
CA ILE A 53 9.49 -2.15 -14.08
C ILE A 53 10.14 -3.12 -15.05
N ARG A 54 9.86 -4.43 -14.93
CA ARG A 54 10.46 -5.46 -15.78
C ARG A 54 9.91 -5.47 -17.20
N GLU A 55 8.65 -5.11 -17.38
CA GLU A 55 7.98 -5.01 -18.67
C GLU A 55 8.19 -3.65 -19.36
N ALA A 56 8.62 -2.63 -18.62
CA ALA A 56 8.95 -1.34 -19.18
C ALA A 56 10.13 -1.44 -20.17
N ASP A 57 9.83 -1.25 -21.46
CA ASP A 57 10.86 -1.12 -22.50
C ASP A 57 11.65 0.19 -22.37
N ARG A 58 11.10 1.17 -21.66
CA ARG A 58 11.61 2.54 -21.59
C ARG A 58 11.40 3.15 -20.22
N ILE A 59 12.38 3.95 -19.80
CA ILE A 59 12.36 4.70 -18.55
C ILE A 59 12.71 6.16 -18.86
N GLY A 60 11.90 7.10 -18.36
CA GLY A 60 12.18 8.53 -18.45
C GLY A 60 13.32 8.94 -17.53
N LEU A 61 14.33 9.63 -18.05
CA LEU A 61 15.37 10.31 -17.27
C LEU A 61 15.21 11.84 -17.46
N PRO A 62 15.79 12.68 -16.59
CA PRO A 62 15.56 14.13 -16.63
C PRO A 62 15.84 14.83 -17.97
N GLU A 63 16.71 14.27 -18.82
CA GLU A 63 17.12 14.88 -20.09
C GLU A 63 16.86 13.98 -21.31
N ARG A 64 16.48 12.71 -21.10
CA ARG A 64 16.37 11.72 -22.16
C ARG A 64 15.57 10.51 -21.73
N GLU A 65 15.21 9.68 -22.69
CA GLU A 65 14.69 8.35 -22.42
C GLU A 65 15.84 7.31 -22.31
N PHE A 66 15.62 6.26 -21.54
CA PHE A 66 16.49 5.09 -21.45
C PHE A 66 15.73 3.86 -21.94
N THR A 67 16.19 3.26 -23.04
CA THR A 67 15.69 1.95 -23.49
C THR A 67 16.28 0.86 -22.63
N VAL A 68 15.42 0.04 -22.02
CA VAL A 68 15.78 -1.05 -21.12
C VAL A 68 16.21 -2.27 -21.94
N PRO A 69 17.46 -2.75 -21.82
CA PRO A 69 17.87 -3.99 -22.47
C PRO A 69 17.25 -5.24 -21.82
N ASP A 70 17.13 -6.33 -22.59
CA ASP A 70 16.73 -7.63 -22.04
C ASP A 70 17.62 -8.06 -20.86
N GLY A 71 17.00 -8.52 -19.77
CA GLY A 71 17.71 -8.97 -18.55
C GLY A 71 18.45 -7.84 -17.80
N TYR A 72 18.16 -6.57 -18.08
CA TYR A 72 18.86 -5.45 -17.45
C TYR A 72 18.68 -5.42 -15.93
N TRP A 73 17.52 -5.82 -15.43
CA TRP A 73 17.15 -5.70 -14.02
C TRP A 73 17.72 -6.78 -13.10
N ASP A 74 18.19 -7.92 -13.63
CA ASP A 74 18.62 -9.12 -12.87
C ASP A 74 19.70 -8.88 -11.80
N SER A 75 20.43 -7.76 -11.90
CA SER A 75 21.47 -7.35 -10.93
C SER A 75 21.34 -5.90 -10.49
N ARG A 76 20.17 -5.29 -10.71
CA ARG A 76 19.91 -3.85 -10.51
C ARG A 76 18.65 -3.62 -9.68
N ASN A 77 18.21 -4.64 -8.96
CA ASN A 77 17.10 -4.56 -8.03
C ASN A 77 17.53 -4.97 -6.63
N VAL A 78 16.93 -4.35 -5.61
CA VAL A 78 17.09 -4.70 -4.20
C VAL A 78 15.71 -4.69 -3.57
N ARG A 79 15.38 -5.74 -2.82
CA ARG A 79 14.20 -5.75 -1.94
C ARG A 79 14.64 -5.61 -0.49
N GLN A 80 13.89 -4.84 0.27
CA GLN A 80 14.07 -4.61 1.70
C GLN A 80 12.71 -4.65 2.39
N ASN A 81 12.71 -4.96 3.68
CA ASN A 81 11.51 -4.92 4.52
C ASN A 81 11.92 -4.60 5.97
N GLN A 82 10.91 -4.45 6.80
CA GLN A 82 10.97 -4.20 8.24
C GLN A 82 10.48 -5.43 9.03
N GLU A 83 10.64 -6.64 8.46
CA GLU A 83 10.31 -7.90 9.14
C GLU A 83 10.95 -8.01 10.54
N PRO A 84 12.24 -7.65 10.76
CA PRO A 84 12.82 -7.68 12.11
C PRO A 84 12.15 -6.71 13.10
N GLN A 85 11.62 -5.59 12.59
CA GLN A 85 10.88 -4.64 13.42
C GLN A 85 9.50 -5.22 13.79
N MET A 86 8.81 -5.84 12.84
CA MET A 86 7.53 -6.51 13.08
C MET A 86 7.68 -7.67 14.06
N GLU A 87 8.69 -8.54 13.89
CA GLU A 87 9.01 -9.61 14.86
C GLU A 87 9.17 -9.05 16.27
N SER A 88 9.98 -7.99 16.41
CA SER A 88 10.17 -7.30 17.69
C SER A 88 8.87 -6.73 18.25
N LEU A 89 7.97 -6.20 17.43
CA LEU A 89 6.67 -5.69 17.88
C LEU A 89 5.74 -6.81 18.34
N LEU A 90 5.67 -7.93 17.59
CA LEU A 90 4.84 -9.09 17.93
C LEU A 90 5.30 -9.77 19.21
N ASP A 91 6.61 -9.94 19.41
CA ASP A 91 7.19 -10.49 20.64
C ASP A 91 6.79 -9.69 21.89
N ASN A 92 6.52 -8.39 21.74
CA ASN A 92 6.08 -7.50 22.82
C ASN A 92 4.55 -7.48 23.03
N ASN A 93 3.75 -7.97 22.06
CA ASN A 93 2.28 -7.87 22.04
C ASN A 93 1.59 -9.25 21.94
N GLU A 94 2.00 -10.21 22.78
CA GLU A 94 1.39 -11.55 22.91
C GLU A 94 1.73 -12.58 21.82
N GLY A 95 2.61 -12.21 20.88
CA GLY A 95 3.10 -13.10 19.81
C GLY A 95 2.18 -13.15 18.59
N GLY A 96 2.68 -13.72 17.50
CA GLY A 96 1.96 -13.82 16.23
C GLY A 96 2.88 -14.31 15.12
N ASP A 97 2.31 -14.68 13.97
CA ASP A 97 3.10 -15.00 12.79
C ASP A 97 3.45 -13.70 12.04
N VAL A 98 4.74 -13.46 11.82
CA VAL A 98 5.19 -12.32 11.01
C VAL A 98 4.66 -12.40 9.57
N GLY A 99 4.45 -13.63 9.07
CA GLY A 99 3.91 -13.86 7.73
C GLY A 99 2.49 -13.35 7.51
N SER A 100 1.71 -13.14 8.59
CA SER A 100 0.37 -12.60 8.52
C SER A 100 0.30 -11.08 8.72
N HIS A 101 1.44 -10.40 8.79
CA HIS A 101 1.54 -8.97 9.10
C HIS A 101 2.32 -8.21 8.01
N PRO A 102 1.99 -6.93 7.76
CA PRO A 102 2.72 -6.11 6.80
C PRO A 102 4.14 -5.87 7.31
N THR A 103 5.08 -5.74 6.39
CA THR A 103 6.51 -5.57 6.73
C THR A 103 7.11 -4.32 6.11
N ASN A 104 6.30 -3.39 5.61
CA ASN A 104 6.74 -2.18 4.90
C ASN A 104 7.76 -2.50 3.80
N GLN A 105 7.38 -3.42 2.92
CA GLN A 105 8.25 -3.87 1.82
C GLN A 105 8.62 -2.70 0.91
N THR A 106 9.88 -2.71 0.48
CA THR A 106 10.43 -1.78 -0.50
C THR A 106 11.11 -2.56 -1.61
N SER A 107 10.78 -2.22 -2.87
CA SER A 107 11.49 -2.69 -4.04
C SER A 107 12.16 -1.52 -4.75
N ARG A 108 13.46 -1.64 -4.98
CA ARG A 108 14.31 -0.57 -5.50
C ARG A 108 15.06 -1.02 -6.75
N TYR A 109 15.03 -0.19 -7.78
CA TYR A 109 15.69 -0.39 -9.06
C TYR A 109 16.65 0.75 -9.39
N GLU A 110 17.75 0.42 -10.06
CA GLU A 110 18.78 1.39 -10.43
C GLU A 110 19.02 1.42 -11.94
N VAL A 111 18.76 2.59 -12.54
CA VAL A 111 19.23 2.87 -13.90
C VAL A 111 20.68 3.31 -13.82
N THR A 112 21.52 2.61 -14.55
CA THR A 112 22.97 2.78 -14.60
C THR A 112 23.48 2.85 -16.04
N LYS A 113 24.46 3.72 -16.25
CA LYS A 113 25.26 3.76 -17.46
C LYS A 113 26.56 3.00 -17.27
N SER A 114 26.89 2.14 -18.22
CA SER A 114 28.22 1.56 -18.29
C SER A 114 29.24 2.66 -18.62
N ALA A 115 30.25 2.81 -17.77
CA ALA A 115 31.39 3.68 -17.99
C ALA A 115 32.66 2.83 -18.18
N TYR A 116 33.68 3.42 -18.81
CA TYR A 116 35.01 2.81 -19.03
C TYR A 116 34.96 1.36 -19.56
N MET A 117 34.34 1.15 -20.73
CA MET A 117 34.23 -0.19 -21.36
C MET A 117 33.60 -1.27 -20.45
N GLY A 118 32.72 -0.88 -19.50
CA GLY A 118 32.03 -1.81 -18.60
C GLY A 118 32.76 -2.10 -17.29
N LEU A 119 33.90 -1.43 -17.03
CA LEU A 119 34.65 -1.58 -15.79
C LEU A 119 34.01 -0.84 -14.60
N SER A 120 33.14 0.14 -14.87
CA SER A 120 32.35 0.79 -13.83
C SER A 120 30.93 1.09 -14.30
N ARG A 121 30.04 1.26 -13.33
CA ARG A 121 28.66 1.68 -13.54
C ARG A 121 28.47 3.00 -12.82
N THR A 122 27.87 3.97 -13.51
CA THR A 122 27.45 5.23 -12.91
C THR A 122 25.93 5.23 -12.85
N ARG A 123 25.39 5.50 -11.65
CA ARG A 123 23.95 5.56 -11.41
C ARG A 123 23.39 6.85 -12.02
N GLU A 124 22.28 6.73 -12.75
CA GLU A 124 21.61 7.84 -13.44
C GLU A 124 20.22 8.13 -12.87
N LEU A 125 19.54 7.13 -12.33
CA LEU A 125 18.24 7.25 -11.69
C LEU A 125 18.05 6.08 -10.70
N VAL A 126 17.36 6.37 -9.60
CA VAL A 126 16.81 5.35 -8.69
C VAL A 126 15.29 5.42 -8.76
N ILE A 127 14.65 4.27 -8.89
CA ILE A 127 13.20 4.15 -8.83
C ILE A 127 12.89 3.16 -7.71
N HIS A 128 12.04 3.52 -6.77
CA HIS A 128 11.62 2.57 -5.75
C HIS A 128 10.17 2.77 -5.33
N ALA A 129 9.52 1.65 -5.03
CA ALA A 129 8.21 1.60 -4.44
C ALA A 129 8.33 1.04 -3.02
N SER A 130 7.68 1.70 -2.07
CA SER A 130 7.64 1.33 -0.67
C SER A 130 6.19 1.27 -0.20
N VAL A 131 5.86 0.29 0.63
CA VAL A 131 4.59 0.24 1.35
C VAL A 131 4.82 0.79 2.75
N TYR A 132 3.90 1.62 3.22
CA TYR A 132 3.90 2.18 4.57
C TYR A 132 2.65 1.77 5.32
N SER A 133 2.87 1.10 6.44
CA SER A 133 1.89 0.63 7.40
C SER A 133 2.36 1.02 8.79
N HIS A 134 1.44 1.46 9.65
CA HIS A 134 1.72 1.66 11.08
C HIS A 134 1.90 0.31 11.77
N LEU A 135 3.11 -0.27 11.68
CA LEU A 135 3.39 -1.64 12.13
C LEU A 135 2.98 -1.89 13.59
N GLU A 136 3.12 -0.87 14.46
CA GLU A 136 2.70 -0.96 15.86
C GLU A 136 1.19 -1.14 16.01
N ALA A 137 0.37 -0.46 15.20
CA ALA A 137 -1.09 -0.63 15.24
C ALA A 137 -1.49 -2.06 14.86
N TYR A 138 -0.86 -2.60 13.81
CA TYR A 138 -1.10 -3.99 13.39
C TYR A 138 -0.62 -5.00 14.43
N ALA A 139 0.55 -4.80 15.04
CA ALA A 139 1.08 -5.71 16.06
C ALA A 139 0.27 -5.68 17.37
N THR A 140 -0.27 -4.52 17.76
CA THR A 140 -1.03 -4.39 19.03
C THR A 140 -2.51 -4.71 18.87
N ASN A 141 -3.13 -4.33 17.76
CA ASN A 141 -4.59 -4.42 17.59
C ASN A 141 -5.02 -5.45 16.54
N GLY A 142 -4.11 -5.95 15.71
CA GLY A 142 -4.43 -6.79 14.54
C GLY A 142 -5.03 -6.00 13.36
N PHE A 143 -5.21 -4.69 13.49
CA PHE A 143 -5.75 -3.80 12.47
C PHE A 143 -5.24 -2.37 12.63
N ASP A 144 -5.40 -1.59 11.58
CA ASP A 144 -5.23 -0.14 11.57
C ASP A 144 -6.44 0.52 10.89
N ALA A 145 -6.84 1.67 11.40
CA ALA A 145 -7.92 2.48 10.84
C ALA A 145 -7.48 3.92 10.52
N SER A 146 -6.20 4.23 10.73
CA SER A 146 -5.65 5.58 10.59
C SER A 146 -4.95 5.71 9.22
N PRO A 147 -5.41 6.63 8.35
CA PRO A 147 -4.68 6.96 7.13
C PRO A 147 -3.30 7.56 7.45
N ALA A 148 -2.33 7.33 6.57
CA ALA A 148 -1.00 7.90 6.70
C ALA A 148 -1.02 9.42 6.44
N GLY A 149 -0.22 10.15 7.22
CA GLY A 149 -0.13 11.61 7.21
C GLY A 149 1.22 12.13 6.72
N LEU A 150 1.36 13.46 6.72
CA LEU A 150 2.59 14.12 6.26
C LEU A 150 3.81 13.82 7.14
N ASP A 151 3.62 13.63 8.44
CA ASP A 151 4.71 13.27 9.36
C ASP A 151 5.30 11.90 8.99
N ASP A 152 4.43 10.93 8.65
CA ASP A 152 4.84 9.61 8.17
C ASP A 152 5.65 9.70 6.86
N VAL A 153 5.21 10.57 5.94
CA VAL A 153 5.92 10.81 4.67
C VAL A 153 7.36 11.27 4.95
N LEU A 154 7.55 12.21 5.87
CA LEU A 154 8.86 12.76 6.19
C LEU A 154 9.82 11.69 6.72
N ASP A 155 9.32 10.75 7.51
CA ASP A 155 10.11 9.63 8.03
C ASP A 155 10.56 8.68 6.90
N ILE A 156 9.69 8.42 5.93
CA ILE A 156 9.97 7.55 4.78
C ILE A 156 10.96 8.20 3.80
N VAL A 157 10.72 9.46 3.42
CA VAL A 157 11.52 10.15 2.39
C VAL A 157 12.83 10.71 2.93
N GLY A 158 12.96 10.88 4.25
CA GLY A 158 14.10 11.57 4.87
C GLY A 158 15.45 10.92 4.59
N ASP A 159 15.54 9.58 4.58
CA ASP A 159 16.76 8.86 4.19
C ASP A 159 17.04 8.99 2.68
N THR A 160 15.99 8.90 1.87
CA THR A 160 16.07 9.01 0.41
C THR A 160 16.56 10.38 -0.03
N VAL A 161 16.04 11.45 0.57
CA VAL A 161 16.49 12.84 0.33
C VAL A 161 17.97 12.99 0.63
N ARG A 162 18.42 12.52 1.81
CA ARG A 162 19.84 12.57 2.21
C ARG A 162 20.73 11.78 1.25
N GLU A 163 20.26 10.63 0.77
CA GLU A 163 20.98 9.83 -0.21
C GLU A 163 21.10 10.55 -1.56
N ALA A 164 19.96 11.01 -2.10
CA ALA A 164 19.84 11.64 -3.41
C ALA A 164 20.70 12.92 -3.48
N GLU A 165 20.67 13.75 -2.44
CA GLU A 165 21.49 14.97 -2.36
C GLU A 165 22.99 14.68 -2.33
N ARG A 166 23.39 13.67 -1.54
CA ARG A 166 24.80 13.28 -1.41
C ARG A 166 25.36 12.71 -2.71
N GLN A 167 24.55 11.93 -3.43
CA GLN A 167 24.96 11.30 -4.70
C GLN A 167 24.72 12.21 -5.91
N GLN A 168 23.88 13.23 -5.77
CA GLN A 168 23.38 14.06 -6.86
C GLN A 168 22.72 13.24 -7.99
N VAL A 169 22.02 12.18 -7.59
CA VAL A 169 21.30 11.26 -8.48
C VAL A 169 19.81 11.52 -8.29
N PRO A 170 19.01 11.66 -9.37
CA PRO A 170 17.56 11.72 -9.29
C PRO A 170 16.96 10.42 -8.72
N HIS A 171 15.91 10.55 -7.92
CA HIS A 171 15.15 9.48 -7.30
C HIS A 171 13.67 9.69 -7.58
N ILE A 172 12.95 8.61 -7.92
CA ILE A 172 11.50 8.56 -7.97
C ILE A 172 11.03 7.59 -6.89
N VAL A 173 10.15 8.06 -6.00
CA VAL A 173 9.65 7.32 -4.84
C VAL A 173 8.14 7.17 -4.96
N GLY A 174 7.66 5.93 -5.03
CA GLY A 174 6.25 5.62 -4.85
C GLY A 174 5.99 5.11 -3.45
N ILE A 175 5.14 5.79 -2.68
CA ILE A 175 4.80 5.40 -1.31
C ILE A 175 3.34 4.97 -1.28
N ALA A 176 3.11 3.71 -0.97
CA ALA A 176 1.78 3.13 -0.94
C ALA A 176 1.28 2.91 0.48
N SER A 177 0.02 3.24 0.75
CA SER A 177 -0.60 3.10 2.07
C SER A 177 -1.81 2.16 2.02
N PRO A 178 -1.84 1.07 2.82
CA PRO A 178 -3.02 0.19 2.97
C PRO A 178 -4.24 0.90 3.54
N THR A 179 -4.05 1.89 4.40
CA THR A 179 -5.12 2.69 5.01
C THR A 179 -5.38 4.00 4.26
N GLY A 180 -4.68 4.22 3.14
CA GLY A 180 -4.73 5.43 2.35
C GLY A 180 -4.04 6.63 2.98
N TRP A 181 -4.36 7.81 2.47
CA TRP A 181 -3.72 9.07 2.84
C TRP A 181 -4.72 10.07 3.41
N THR A 182 -4.23 10.93 4.31
CA THR A 182 -5.02 12.06 4.82
C THR A 182 -5.20 13.14 3.76
N ASP A 183 -6.31 13.89 3.82
CA ASP A 183 -6.58 15.05 2.93
C ASP A 183 -5.42 16.06 2.89
N ARG A 184 -4.68 16.21 3.99
CA ARG A 184 -3.51 17.10 4.05
C ARG A 184 -2.39 16.70 3.09
N VAL A 185 -2.24 15.41 2.79
CA VAL A 185 -1.26 14.93 1.80
C VAL A 185 -1.71 15.32 0.40
N HIS A 186 -3.01 15.23 0.09
CA HIS A 186 -3.56 15.73 -1.18
C HIS A 186 -3.33 17.22 -1.34
N GLU A 187 -3.69 18.02 -0.33
CA GLU A 187 -3.47 19.47 -0.33
C GLU A 187 -1.99 19.83 -0.48
N HIS A 188 -1.08 19.06 0.13
CA HIS A 188 0.36 19.30 0.02
C HIS A 188 0.90 19.09 -1.40
N VAL A 189 0.33 18.14 -2.14
CA VAL A 189 0.71 17.84 -3.52
C VAL A 189 0.11 18.86 -4.50
N ASP A 190 -1.14 19.28 -4.26
CA ASP A 190 -1.86 20.22 -5.12
C ASP A 190 -1.34 21.68 -5.01
N ASP A 191 -0.56 22.01 -3.97
CA ASP A 191 0.01 23.35 -3.78
C ASP A 191 1.20 23.58 -4.75
N THR A 192 0.82 23.83 -6.02
CA THR A 192 1.66 23.98 -7.22
C THR A 192 2.75 25.06 -7.17
N GLU A 193 2.82 25.90 -6.15
CA GLU A 193 3.86 26.93 -6.08
C GLU A 193 5.24 26.39 -5.61
N PHE A 194 5.31 25.19 -5.01
CA PHE A 194 6.56 24.70 -4.41
C PHE A 194 6.84 23.18 -4.48
N ALA A 195 6.03 22.37 -5.16
CA ALA A 195 6.11 20.90 -5.20
C ALA A 195 7.52 20.30 -5.44
N ARG A 196 8.30 20.82 -6.41
CA ARG A 196 9.70 20.39 -6.66
C ARG A 196 10.72 20.78 -5.57
N THR A 197 10.34 21.62 -4.63
CA THR A 197 11.21 22.18 -3.58
C THR A 197 10.89 21.62 -2.19
N HIS A 198 9.82 20.83 -2.03
CA HIS A 198 9.38 20.42 -0.69
C HIS A 198 10.26 19.35 -0.04
N TYR A 199 10.84 18.43 -0.81
CA TYR A 199 11.74 17.40 -0.29
C TYR A 199 13.19 17.59 -0.74
N SER A 200 13.41 17.57 -2.06
CA SER A 200 14.69 17.89 -2.70
C SER A 200 14.50 18.02 -4.19
N ARG A 201 15.35 18.80 -4.87
CA ARG A 201 15.36 18.87 -6.34
C ARG A 201 15.73 17.56 -7.04
N TYR A 202 16.18 16.55 -6.29
CA TYR A 202 16.56 15.23 -6.77
C TYR A 202 15.55 14.15 -6.40
N VAL A 203 14.45 14.48 -5.70
CA VAL A 203 13.47 13.49 -5.25
C VAL A 203 12.09 13.87 -5.75
N SER A 204 11.53 13.00 -6.58
CA SER A 204 10.15 13.04 -7.05
C SER A 204 9.35 11.99 -6.26
N VAL A 205 8.17 12.36 -5.75
CA VAL A 205 7.35 11.48 -4.90
C VAL A 205 5.94 11.36 -5.46
N CYS A 206 5.42 10.14 -5.54
CA CYS A 206 4.00 9.85 -5.70
C CYS A 206 3.49 9.04 -4.51
N PHE A 207 2.23 9.24 -4.18
CA PHE A 207 1.53 8.49 -3.15
C PHE A 207 0.47 7.60 -3.80
N VAL A 208 0.35 6.37 -3.31
CA VAL A 208 -0.61 5.37 -3.80
C VAL A 208 -1.55 5.01 -2.65
N ASP A 209 -2.84 5.16 -2.85
CA ASP A 209 -3.85 4.62 -1.94
C ASP A 209 -4.17 3.18 -2.34
N LEU A 210 -3.85 2.21 -1.49
CA LEU A 210 -4.05 0.79 -1.82
C LEU A 210 -5.50 0.32 -1.61
N ARG A 211 -6.41 1.18 -1.15
CA ARG A 211 -7.83 0.83 -1.02
C ARG A 211 -8.52 0.94 -2.38
N ASP A 212 -8.35 2.07 -3.06
CA ASP A 212 -8.99 2.37 -4.33
C ASP A 212 -8.02 2.39 -5.53
N GLY A 213 -6.71 2.39 -5.28
CA GLY A 213 -5.69 2.50 -6.32
C GLY A 213 -5.39 3.93 -6.77
N ALA A 214 -5.90 4.95 -6.06
CA ALA A 214 -5.70 6.34 -6.41
C ALA A 214 -4.21 6.73 -6.33
N LEU A 215 -3.75 7.49 -7.32
CA LEU A 215 -2.42 8.10 -7.34
C LEU A 215 -2.52 9.59 -7.03
N ILE A 216 -1.65 10.05 -6.13
CA ILE A 216 -1.56 11.43 -5.71
C ILE A 216 -0.12 11.88 -5.97
N TYR A 217 0.06 12.81 -6.91
CA TYR A 217 1.38 13.28 -7.29
C TYR A 217 1.33 14.66 -7.98
N ASP A 218 2.46 15.35 -8.00
CA ASP A 218 2.60 16.61 -8.72
C ASP A 218 2.74 16.33 -10.22
N GLU A 219 1.65 16.54 -10.98
CA GLU A 219 1.63 16.39 -12.44
C GLU A 219 2.61 17.33 -13.16
N SER A 220 3.06 18.40 -12.50
CA SER A 220 4.04 19.33 -13.07
C SER A 220 5.48 18.83 -12.97
N ASP A 221 5.76 17.74 -12.24
CA ASP A 221 7.08 17.12 -12.21
C ASP A 221 7.30 16.20 -13.41
N PRO A 222 8.07 16.63 -14.44
CA PRO A 222 8.24 15.85 -15.67
C PRO A 222 8.91 14.50 -15.43
N LEU A 223 9.80 14.38 -14.43
CA LEU A 223 10.48 13.11 -14.17
C LEU A 223 9.48 12.06 -13.68
N LEU A 224 8.53 12.47 -12.84
CA LEU A 224 7.49 11.60 -12.32
C LEU A 224 6.43 11.33 -13.38
N ALA A 225 5.97 12.37 -14.09
CA ALA A 225 4.98 12.24 -15.15
C ALA A 225 5.41 11.27 -16.26
N ASP A 226 6.70 11.29 -16.66
CA ASP A 226 7.24 10.37 -17.67
C ASP A 226 7.31 8.90 -17.19
N ASN A 227 7.14 8.65 -15.89
CA ASN A 227 7.32 7.33 -15.27
C ASN A 227 6.13 6.91 -14.37
N ILE A 228 5.03 7.66 -14.35
CA ILE A 228 3.94 7.45 -13.39
C ILE A 228 3.25 6.11 -13.59
N GLU A 229 3.16 5.63 -14.84
CA GLU A 229 2.60 4.33 -15.22
C GLU A 229 3.31 3.15 -14.50
N LEU A 230 4.55 3.33 -14.04
CA LEU A 230 5.26 2.31 -13.27
C LEU A 230 4.64 2.07 -11.88
N PHE A 231 3.94 3.07 -11.35
CA PHE A 231 3.30 3.08 -10.03
C PHE A 231 1.78 2.91 -10.12
N GLU A 232 1.22 3.00 -11.33
CA GLU A 232 -0.21 2.86 -11.55
C GLU A 232 -0.72 1.48 -11.16
N ARG A 233 -1.86 1.49 -10.46
CA ARG A 233 -2.65 0.31 -10.17
C ARG A 233 -3.82 0.26 -11.14
N ALA A 234 -3.57 -0.14 -12.38
CA ALA A 234 -4.65 -0.32 -13.34
C ALA A 234 -5.44 -1.60 -13.00
N ILE A 235 -6.49 -1.46 -12.18
CA ILE A 235 -7.60 -2.42 -12.16
C ILE A 235 -8.49 -2.03 -13.33
N SER A 236 -8.64 -2.89 -14.34
CA SER A 236 -9.62 -2.59 -15.37
C SER A 236 -11.02 -2.61 -14.74
N ALA A 237 -11.84 -1.60 -15.02
CA ALA A 237 -13.23 -1.57 -14.56
C ALA A 237 -13.97 -2.87 -14.96
N GLU A 238 -13.58 -3.45 -16.08
CA GLU A 238 -14.03 -4.76 -16.55
C GLU A 238 -13.70 -5.88 -15.56
N ARG A 239 -12.46 -5.96 -15.05
CA ARG A 239 -12.04 -6.97 -14.06
C ARG A 239 -12.80 -6.82 -12.73
N LEU A 240 -13.01 -5.58 -12.29
CA LEU A 240 -13.79 -5.31 -11.08
C LEU A 240 -15.26 -5.67 -11.27
N ASP A 241 -15.87 -5.28 -12.40
CA ASP A 241 -17.25 -5.62 -12.71
C ASP A 241 -17.44 -7.14 -12.88
N GLU A 242 -16.45 -7.83 -13.45
CA GLU A 242 -16.38 -9.29 -13.54
C GLU A 242 -16.38 -9.90 -12.13
N CYS A 243 -15.47 -9.46 -11.26
CA CYS A 243 -15.38 -9.96 -9.88
C CYS A 243 -16.67 -9.71 -9.08
N VAL A 244 -17.25 -8.50 -9.15
CA VAL A 244 -18.53 -8.17 -8.52
C VAL A 244 -19.64 -9.09 -9.02
N SER A 245 -19.67 -9.38 -10.31
CA SER A 245 -20.68 -10.26 -10.92
C SER A 245 -20.48 -11.70 -10.46
N THR A 246 -19.24 -12.21 -10.47
CA THR A 246 -18.89 -13.55 -9.96
C THR A 246 -19.29 -13.73 -8.50
N VAL A 247 -18.89 -12.81 -7.61
CA VAL A 247 -19.25 -12.87 -6.18
C VAL A 247 -20.76 -12.87 -6.00
N ARG A 248 -21.48 -12.03 -6.74
CA ARG A 248 -22.94 -11.94 -6.66
C ARG A 248 -23.64 -13.21 -7.16
N GLU A 249 -23.23 -13.73 -8.32
CA GLU A 249 -23.93 -14.82 -8.99
C GLU A 249 -23.58 -16.19 -8.43
N GLU A 250 -22.30 -16.44 -8.15
CA GLU A 250 -21.79 -17.77 -7.77
C GLU A 250 -21.79 -17.99 -6.26
N TYR A 251 -21.72 -16.91 -5.47
CA TYR A 251 -21.62 -17.02 -4.02
C TYR A 251 -22.87 -16.48 -3.32
N LEU A 252 -23.19 -15.18 -3.45
CA LEU A 252 -24.36 -14.59 -2.77
C LEU A 252 -25.71 -15.10 -3.32
N GLY A 253 -25.74 -15.49 -4.59
CA GLY A 253 -26.92 -16.07 -5.25
C GLY A 253 -27.08 -17.58 -5.02
N ALA A 254 -26.09 -18.25 -4.43
CA ALA A 254 -26.10 -19.69 -4.24
C ALA A 254 -26.94 -20.09 -3.01
N LEU A 255 -27.85 -21.06 -3.20
CA LEU A 255 -28.72 -21.55 -2.13
C LEU A 255 -27.89 -22.20 -1.00
N GLY A 256 -28.01 -21.65 0.21
CA GLY A 256 -27.38 -22.19 1.42
C GLY A 256 -25.97 -21.68 1.70
N ARG A 257 -25.52 -20.64 1.01
CA ARG A 257 -24.30 -19.89 1.33
C ARG A 257 -24.67 -18.49 1.82
N ASP A 258 -24.49 -18.26 3.11
CA ASP A 258 -24.73 -16.95 3.71
C ASP A 258 -23.42 -16.16 3.86
N THR A 259 -22.25 -16.82 3.81
CA THR A 259 -20.93 -16.20 3.99
C THR A 259 -19.95 -16.63 2.91
N VAL A 260 -19.15 -15.69 2.43
CA VAL A 260 -18.16 -15.85 1.35
C VAL A 260 -16.83 -15.30 1.80
N PHE A 261 -15.75 -16.09 1.74
CA PHE A 261 -14.42 -15.63 2.12
C PHE A 261 -13.66 -15.05 0.94
N ALA A 262 -12.90 -13.98 1.16
CA ALA A 262 -12.10 -13.35 0.12
C ALA A 262 -11.04 -14.30 -0.44
N GLU A 263 -10.41 -15.11 0.42
CA GLU A 263 -9.42 -16.11 0.01
C GLU A 263 -10.01 -17.15 -0.96
N GLU A 264 -11.26 -17.58 -0.71
CA GLU A 264 -11.99 -18.50 -1.59
C GLU A 264 -12.13 -17.89 -2.99
N VAL A 265 -12.60 -16.64 -3.09
CA VAL A 265 -12.77 -15.95 -4.37
C VAL A 265 -11.44 -15.79 -5.10
N THR A 266 -10.36 -15.46 -4.39
CA THR A 266 -9.02 -15.35 -5.01
C THR A 266 -8.49 -16.70 -5.51
N THR A 267 -8.77 -17.77 -4.77
CA THR A 267 -8.31 -19.13 -5.09
C THR A 267 -9.09 -19.72 -6.27
N ASP A 268 -10.41 -19.49 -6.29
CA ASP A 268 -11.31 -20.08 -7.28
C ASP A 268 -11.27 -19.35 -8.63
N HIS A 269 -11.04 -18.02 -8.64
CA HIS A 269 -11.29 -17.20 -9.83
C HIS A 269 -10.10 -16.38 -10.37
N GLU A 270 -8.86 -16.66 -9.96
CA GLU A 270 -7.66 -15.91 -10.39
C GLU A 270 -7.80 -14.38 -10.23
N PHE A 271 -8.71 -13.93 -9.36
CA PHE A 271 -8.82 -12.52 -9.00
C PHE A 271 -7.79 -12.20 -7.94
N GLU A 272 -7.18 -11.03 -8.08
CA GLU A 272 -6.27 -10.53 -7.07
C GLU A 272 -7.04 -10.02 -5.84
N SER A 273 -6.48 -10.16 -4.63
CA SER A 273 -7.18 -9.92 -3.36
C SER A 273 -7.81 -8.53 -3.22
N HIS A 274 -7.22 -7.50 -3.85
CA HIS A 274 -7.78 -6.16 -3.83
C HIS A 274 -8.95 -5.98 -4.80
N VAL A 275 -9.00 -6.72 -5.92
CA VAL A 275 -10.18 -6.74 -6.80
C VAL A 275 -11.35 -7.33 -6.02
N VAL A 276 -11.08 -8.40 -5.26
CA VAL A 276 -12.05 -9.01 -4.35
C VAL A 276 -12.49 -8.04 -3.25
N LYS A 277 -11.55 -7.34 -2.60
CA LYS A 277 -11.88 -6.32 -1.59
C LYS A 277 -12.75 -5.19 -2.17
N GLN A 278 -12.37 -4.63 -3.30
CA GLN A 278 -13.15 -3.57 -3.96
C GLN A 278 -14.53 -4.07 -4.41
N ALA A 279 -14.62 -5.33 -4.85
CA ALA A 279 -15.90 -5.95 -5.15
C ALA A 279 -16.77 -6.07 -3.89
N PHE A 280 -16.19 -6.47 -2.75
CA PHE A 280 -16.87 -6.55 -1.47
C PHE A 280 -17.32 -5.15 -0.99
N ASP A 281 -16.47 -4.12 -1.09
CA ASP A 281 -16.82 -2.73 -0.79
C ASP A 281 -17.98 -2.22 -1.65
N ARG A 282 -17.99 -2.57 -2.94
CA ARG A 282 -19.07 -2.22 -3.85
C ARG A 282 -20.37 -2.96 -3.52
N LEU A 283 -20.29 -4.22 -3.10
CA LEU A 283 -21.46 -5.00 -2.69
C LEU A 283 -22.03 -4.50 -1.36
N GLU A 284 -21.18 -4.11 -0.42
CA GLU A 284 -21.59 -3.52 0.86
C GLU A 284 -22.21 -2.13 0.69
N SER A 285 -21.56 -1.24 -0.07
CA SER A 285 -22.09 0.10 -0.34
C SER A 285 -23.43 0.11 -1.10
N THR A 286 -23.73 -0.96 -1.84
CA THR A 286 -25.03 -1.16 -2.49
C THR A 286 -26.06 -1.88 -1.63
N GLY A 287 -25.69 -2.27 -0.39
CA GLY A 287 -26.54 -2.98 0.56
C GLY A 287 -26.85 -4.42 0.17
N ALA A 288 -26.04 -5.01 -0.72
CA ALA A 288 -26.23 -6.39 -1.18
C ALA A 288 -25.75 -7.43 -0.16
N ALA A 289 -24.81 -7.04 0.71
CA ALA A 289 -24.21 -7.86 1.75
C ALA A 289 -23.49 -6.97 2.78
N GLU A 290 -23.06 -7.53 3.90
CA GLU A 290 -22.24 -6.86 4.92
C GLU A 290 -20.86 -7.51 4.99
N GLN A 291 -19.80 -6.71 5.14
CA GLN A 291 -18.46 -7.25 5.33
C GLN A 291 -18.23 -7.65 6.79
N LEU A 292 -17.58 -8.79 6.99
CA LEU A 292 -17.20 -9.34 8.29
C LEU A 292 -15.73 -9.76 8.27
N TYR A 293 -15.11 -9.80 9.44
CA TYR A 293 -13.76 -10.34 9.58
C TYR A 293 -13.76 -11.48 10.61
N ILE A 294 -13.11 -12.59 10.28
CA ILE A 294 -13.00 -13.78 11.12
C ILE A 294 -11.50 -14.03 11.37
N GLU A 295 -11.08 -14.09 12.64
CA GLU A 295 -9.65 -14.16 13.03
C GLU A 295 -8.85 -15.29 12.34
N GLU A 296 -9.46 -16.44 12.07
CA GLU A 296 -8.79 -17.59 11.43
C GLU A 296 -8.97 -17.65 9.91
N ASP A 297 -10.03 -17.03 9.36
CA ASP A 297 -10.47 -17.21 7.97
C ASP A 297 -10.43 -15.91 7.13
N GLY A 298 -10.10 -14.78 7.76
CA GLY A 298 -9.89 -13.49 7.10
C GLY A 298 -11.17 -12.73 6.75
N LEU A 299 -11.09 -11.92 5.68
CA LEU A 299 -12.19 -11.08 5.21
C LEU A 299 -13.30 -11.94 4.60
N ALA A 300 -14.53 -11.68 5.01
CA ALA A 300 -15.72 -12.33 4.51
C ALA A 300 -16.81 -11.33 4.13
N LEU A 301 -17.71 -11.75 3.26
CA LEU A 301 -18.92 -11.05 2.86
C LEU A 301 -20.13 -11.91 3.25
N HIS A 302 -21.07 -11.34 3.99
CA HIS A 302 -22.25 -12.04 4.51
C HIS A 302 -23.54 -11.46 3.94
N THR A 303 -24.43 -12.31 3.43
CA THR A 303 -25.74 -11.87 2.95
C THR A 303 -26.58 -11.32 4.10
N ALA A 304 -27.12 -10.12 3.93
CA ALA A 304 -28.01 -9.47 4.90
C ALA A 304 -29.42 -10.11 4.96
#